data_AF-A0AAV9BNM4-F1
#
_entry.id   AF-A0AAV9BNM4-F1
#
_cell.length_a   1.000
_cell.length_b   1.000
_cell.length_c   1.000
_cell.angle_alpha   90.00
_cell.angle_beta   90.00
_cell.angle_gamma   90.00
#
_symmetry.space_group_name_H-M   'P 1'
#
loop_
_entity.id
_entity.type
_entity.pdbx_description
1 polymer ?
#
loop_
_entity_poly.entity_id
_entity_poly.type
_entity_poly.pdbx_seq_one_letter_code
_entity_poly.pdbx_strand_id
1 'polypeptide(L)' 'MHEKGVSEEVARDHIRGLITEAWKKLNKAHATPSLFTKTFADACFNILRMSQCVYQYGMAMAHQSVRQNTESCHP' A
#
# COMPACT_ATOMS: atom_id res chain seq x y z
N MET A 1 9.79 -12.03 -11.77
CA MET A 1 10.08 -12.30 -13.20
C MET A 1 11.42 -12.99 -13.36
N HIS A 2 12.57 -12.34 -13.13
CA HIS A 2 13.91 -12.91 -13.35
C HIS A 2 14.20 -14.21 -12.57
N GLU A 3 13.93 -14.24 -11.26
CA GLU A 3 14.22 -15.40 -10.40
C GLU A 3 13.45 -16.67 -10.79
N LYS A 4 12.22 -16.52 -11.29
CA LYS A 4 11.32 -17.65 -11.58
C LYS A 4 10.98 -17.79 -13.07
N GLY A 5 11.54 -16.95 -13.93
CA GLY A 5 11.22 -16.89 -15.36
C GLY A 5 9.75 -16.61 -15.69
N VAL A 6 8.97 -16.02 -14.78
CA VAL A 6 7.52 -15.82 -14.95
C VAL A 6 7.18 -14.46 -15.56
N SER A 7 6.00 -14.36 -16.18
CA SER A 7 5.45 -13.10 -16.70
C SER A 7 5.22 -12.06 -15.60
N GLU A 8 5.08 -10.80 -16.01
CA GLU A 8 4.88 -9.69 -15.08
C GLU A 8 3.56 -9.84 -14.33
N GLU A 9 2.51 -10.21 -15.06
CA GLU A 9 1.18 -10.47 -14.50
C GLU A 9 1.23 -11.54 -13.40
N VAL A 10 1.86 -12.69 -13.67
CA VAL A 10 2.01 -13.77 -12.68
C VAL A 10 2.84 -13.31 -11.49
N ALA A 11 3.92 -12.56 -11.71
CA ALA A 11 4.73 -12.00 -10.63
C ALA A 11 3.93 -10.99 -9.79
N ARG A 12 3.12 -10.15 -10.42
CA ARG A 12 2.28 -9.13 -9.79
C ARG A 12 1.21 -9.77 -8.92
N ASP A 13 0.54 -10.81 -9.41
CA ASP A 13 -0.46 -11.55 -8.64
C ASP A 13 0.17 -12.30 -7.46
N HIS A 14 1.37 -12.86 -7.65
CA HIS A 14 2.11 -13.45 -6.54
C HIS A 14 2.41 -12.42 -5.45
N ILE A 15 2.89 -11.22 -5.81
CA ILE A 15 3.16 -10.13 -4.86
C ILE A 15 1.87 -9.69 -4.13
N ARG A 16 0.73 -9.59 -4.83
CA ARG A 16 -0.57 -9.31 -4.21
C ARG A 16 -0.95 -10.37 -3.16
N GLY A 17 -0.69 -11.65 -3.48
CA GLY A 17 -0.85 -12.75 -2.54
C GLY A 17 0.03 -12.59 -1.29
N LEU A 18 1.32 -12.28 -1.47
CA LEU A 18 2.25 -12.04 -0.36
C LEU A 18 1.81 -10.88 0.53
N ILE A 19 1.28 -9.80 -0.06
CA ILE A 19 0.77 -8.65 0.70
C ILE A 19 -0.46 -9.03 1.51
N THR A 20 -1.37 -9.83 0.94
CA THR A 20 -2.52 -10.38 1.67
C THR A 20 -2.08 -11.24 2.86
N GLU A 21 -1.07 -12.09 2.69
CA GLU A 21 -0.54 -12.91 3.79
C GLU A 21 0.17 -12.08 4.86
N ALA A 22 0.88 -11.01 4.48
CA ALA A 22 1.49 -10.08 5.41
C ALA A 22 0.42 -9.39 6.28
N TRP A 23 -0.70 -8.95 5.69
CA TRP A 23 -1.85 -8.40 6.43
C TRP A 23 -2.41 -9.38 7.45
N LYS A 24 -2.61 -10.65 7.07
CA LYS A 24 -3.10 -11.68 8.00
C LYS A 24 -2.18 -11.84 9.21
N LYS A 25 -0.85 -11.82 8.99
CA LYS A 25 0.15 -11.90 10.07
C LYS A 25 0.11 -10.67 10.97
N LEU A 26 0.02 -9.47 10.38
CA LEU A 26 -0.08 -8.22 11.13
C LEU A 26 -1.35 -8.15 11.98
N ASN A 27 -2.51 -8.50 11.43
CA ASN A 27 -3.77 -8.52 12.18
C ASN A 27 -3.69 -9.46 13.39
N LYS A 28 -3.08 -10.64 13.22
CA LYS A 28 -2.83 -11.57 14.33
C LYS A 28 -1.91 -10.94 15.39
N ALA A 29 -0.80 -10.34 14.97
CA ALA A 29 0.14 -9.69 15.88
C ALA A 29 -0.48 -8.51 16.64
N HIS A 30 -1.38 -7.76 16.00
CA HIS A 30 -2.12 -6.66 16.62
C HIS A 30 -3.17 -7.14 17.63
N ALA A 31 -3.77 -8.31 17.38
CA ALA A 31 -4.71 -8.94 18.30
C ALA A 31 -4.03 -9.63 19.51
N THR A 32 -2.71 -9.86 19.45
CA THR A 32 -1.95 -10.47 20.54
C THR A 32 -1.25 -9.42 21.40
N PRO A 33 -0.99 -9.72 22.69
CA PRO A 33 -0.17 -8.86 23.54
C PRO A 33 1.17 -8.53 22.88
N SER A 34 1.50 -7.25 22.84
CA SER A 34 2.67 -6.72 22.15
C SER A 34 3.62 -6.06 23.15
N LEU A 35 4.91 -6.09 22.84
CA LEU A 35 5.93 -5.30 23.54
C LEU A 35 5.79 -3.79 23.25
N PHE A 36 5.05 -3.44 22.21
CA PHE A 36 4.81 -2.06 21.79
C PHE A 36 3.46 -1.55 22.30
N THR A 37 3.38 -0.23 22.48
CA THR A 37 2.10 0.42 22.80
C THR A 37 1.11 0.28 21.65
N LYS A 38 -0.18 0.26 21.98
CA LYS A 38 -1.26 0.25 20.99
C LYS A 38 -1.13 1.41 19.99
N THR A 39 -0.80 2.60 20.48
CA THR A 39 -0.59 3.80 19.65
C THR A 39 0.52 3.61 18.62
N PHE A 40 1.65 3.02 19.01
CA PHE A 40 2.75 2.74 18.09
C PHE A 40 2.32 1.71 17.02
N ALA A 41 1.66 0.63 17.43
CA ALA A 41 1.16 -0.37 16.50
C ALA A 41 0.15 0.23 15.51
N ASP A 42 -0.80 1.04 15.99
CA ASP A 42 -1.80 1.72 15.15
C ASP A 42 -1.15 2.68 14.14
N ALA A 43 -0.08 3.39 14.53
CA ALA A 43 0.69 4.24 13.63
C ALA A 43 1.34 3.44 12.49
N CYS A 44 1.98 2.31 12.80
CA CYS A 44 2.55 1.41 11.78
C CYS A 44 1.47 0.90 10.81
N PHE A 45 0.29 0.54 11.32
CA PHE A 45 -0.84 0.11 10.48
C PHE A 45 -1.31 1.23 9.53
N ASN A 46 -1.38 2.46 10.01
CA ASN A 46 -1.78 3.60 9.18
C ASN A 46 -0.75 3.88 8.07
N ILE A 47 0.54 3.80 8.37
CA ILE A 47 1.60 3.93 7.34
C ILE A 47 1.48 2.83 6.29
N LEU A 48 1.23 1.58 6.70
CA LEU A 48 1.06 0.47 5.78
C LEU A 48 -0.16 0.68 4.85
N ARG A 49 -1.31 1.11 5.40
CA ARG A 49 -2.49 1.46 4.61
C ARG A 49 -2.18 2.56 3.60
N MET A 50 -1.48 3.62 4.02
CA MET A 50 -1.07 4.71 3.13
C MET A 50 -0.19 4.18 1.98
N SER A 51 0.81 3.34 2.28
CA SER A 51 1.68 2.77 1.24
C SER A 51 0.89 1.96 0.21
N GLN A 52 -0.11 1.20 0.62
CA GLN A 52 -0.95 0.44 -0.31
C GLN A 52 -1.86 1.33 -1.14
N CYS A 53 -2.46 2.36 -0.55
CA CYS A 53 -3.18 3.37 -1.33
C CYS A 53 -2.28 3.99 -2.41
N VAL A 54 -1.04 4.34 -2.06
CA VAL A 54 -0.08 4.95 -3.00
C VAL A 54 0.27 4.01 -4.15
N TYR A 55 0.72 2.79 -3.84
CA TYR A 55 1.40 1.92 -4.81
C TYR A 55 0.52 0.85 -5.44
N GLN A 56 -0.53 0.39 -4.76
CA GLN A 56 -1.42 -0.65 -5.30
C GLN A 56 -2.61 -0.08 -6.06
N TYR A 57 -3.20 0.98 -5.53
CA TYR A 57 -4.38 1.61 -6.13
C TYR A 57 -4.03 2.80 -7.03
N GLY A 58 -2.73 3.16 -7.13
CA GLY A 58 -2.24 4.26 -7.94
C GLY A 58 -2.82 5.58 -7.45
N MET A 59 -2.20 6.20 -6.44
CA MET A 59 -2.81 7.34 -5.79
C MET A 59 -3.18 8.49 -6.75
N ALA A 60 -4.45 8.88 -6.67
CA ALA A 60 -5.05 10.12 -7.16
C ALA A 60 -4.44 11.42 -6.58
N MET A 61 -3.30 11.36 -5.87
CA MET A 61 -2.57 12.54 -5.39
C MET A 61 -1.98 13.37 -6.53
N ALA A 62 -1.69 12.75 -7.69
CA ALA A 62 -1.37 13.48 -8.92
C ALA A 62 -2.62 14.07 -9.59
N HIS A 63 -3.83 13.56 -9.31
CA HIS A 63 -5.05 14.06 -9.93
C HIS A 63 -5.50 15.40 -9.35
N GLN A 64 -5.29 15.64 -8.05
CA GLN A 64 -5.57 16.95 -7.43
C GLN A 64 -4.56 18.03 -7.85
N SER A 65 -3.28 17.70 -8.01
CA SER A 65 -2.26 18.65 -8.50
C SER A 65 -2.36 18.93 -10.00
N VAL A 66 -2.75 17.94 -10.81
CA VAL A 66 -3.02 18.14 -12.25
C VAL A 66 -4.30 18.96 -12.46
N ARG A 67 -5.38 18.75 -11.67
CA ARG A 67 -6.61 19.58 -11.78
C ARG A 67 -6.36 21.06 -11.46
N GLN A 68 -5.57 21.36 -10.43
CA GLN A 68 -5.27 22.75 -10.07
C GLN A 68 -4.40 23.46 -11.12
N ASN A 69 -3.56 22.73 -11.86
CA ASN A 69 -2.74 23.30 -12.94
C ASN A 69 -3.47 23.43 -14.28
N THR A 70 -4.52 22.63 -14.53
CA THR A 70 -5.33 22.75 -15.76
C THR A 70 -6.41 23.83 -15.68
N GLU A 71 -6.86 24.20 -14.47
CA GLU A 71 -7.84 25.29 -14.28
C GLU A 71 -7.18 26.68 -14.24
N SER A 72 -5.87 26.79 -14.00
CA SER A 72 -5.13 28.06 -14.04
C SER A 72 -4.57 28.44 -15.41
N CYS A 73 -4.78 27.60 -16.44
CA CYS A 73 -4.20 27.77 -17.78
C CYS A 73 -5.28 27.87 -18.87
N HIS A 74 -6.47 28.39 -18.54
CA HIS A 74 -7.43 28.88 -19.51
C HIS A 74 -7.47 30.42 -19.46
N PRO A 75 -7.18 31.12 -20.58
CA PRO A 75 -7.41 32.56 -20.70
C PRO A 75 -8.91 32.89 -20.76
#